data_AF-A0A015JB72-F1
#
_entry.id   AF-A0A015JB72-F1
#
_cell.length_a   1.000
_cell.length_b   1.000
_cell.length_c   1.000
_cell.angle_alpha   90.00
_cell.angle_beta   90.00
_cell.angle_gamma   90.00
#
_symmetry.space_group_name_H-M   'P 1'
#
loop_
_entity.id
_entity.type
_entity.pdbx_description
1 polymer ?
#
loop_
_entity_poly.entity_id
_entity_poly.type
_entity_poly.pdbx_seq_one_letter_code
_entity_poly.pdbx_strand_id
1 'polypeptide(L)'
;MANFVKLVVPKTPLLISTTIKHYLNGPPKPSWNLKNHLAMIMLKSILENTESQTIEEMQIGSARPVPVLAGMMANEIKINNKYRYEAQAHLEKILKPYEHVLDTEWKDLKEDGIISEWVQVPNDEWEKREIRKTILYLHGGAYYLCSKGSHRNITCSFAKKANARVLIIDYRLAPQNQFPAGLQDALAAYLYLLNPPKDAGFEPLNPKNIVIFGDSAGGGLSMALALAIRDAGLPSCAGIIGWSPWVDLTVSMPSMLDEECCDYIPKPSKSFIHKESQVEIEYKEKAAALTAKIKKQNIGPKIWHDSFDRPEGRIQMYAPNEGLAIPYVSPMLAESLGGLPPLLLVAGDSERLRDEAIYLAHRSAEPAKYKGPSYNAGKFEKSPFQAPTNTTLEVYEEMPHVFQMFDHPCTTKSYERTVEFINKVTNAINEPLPPSSFSCINTKGEFGPLKEYHKEIQKWENIGIVPSIKRELKIKTTRRSPSELLVYTVLLFAVFAYLSPINL
;
A
#
# COMPACT_ATOMS: atom_id res chain seq x y z
N MET A 1 9.38 -26.77 6.20
CA MET A 1 8.27 -27.76 6.27
C MET A 1 7.44 -27.62 7.55
N ALA A 2 8.01 -27.64 8.76
CA ALA A 2 7.26 -27.56 10.03
C ALA A 2 6.33 -26.33 10.20
N ASN A 3 6.78 -25.14 9.77
CA ASN A 3 5.96 -23.92 9.85
C ASN A 3 4.83 -23.88 8.81
N PHE A 4 5.00 -24.51 7.65
CA PHE A 4 3.97 -24.63 6.63
C PHE A 4 2.84 -25.56 7.11
N VAL A 5 3.22 -26.70 7.71
CA VAL A 5 2.28 -27.64 8.33
C VAL A 5 1.46 -26.95 9.44
N LYS A 6 2.10 -26.17 10.32
CA LYS A 6 1.40 -25.39 11.36
C LYS A 6 0.41 -24.36 10.82
N LEU A 7 0.68 -23.76 9.66
CA LEU A 7 -0.19 -22.74 9.05
C LEU A 7 -1.38 -23.35 8.31
N VAL A 8 -1.13 -24.44 7.58
CA VAL A 8 -2.09 -25.05 6.63
C VAL A 8 -2.99 -26.07 7.30
N VAL A 9 -2.46 -26.93 8.19
CA VAL A 9 -3.24 -28.01 8.82
C VAL A 9 -4.48 -27.50 9.57
N PRO A 10 -4.42 -26.40 10.36
CA PRO A 10 -5.61 -25.86 11.01
C PRO A 10 -6.66 -25.31 10.04
N LYS A 11 -6.24 -24.95 8.82
CA LYS A 11 -7.10 -24.38 7.77
C LYS A 11 -7.64 -25.44 6.79
N THR A 12 -7.22 -26.70 6.90
CA THR A 12 -7.68 -27.79 6.02
C THR A 12 -9.20 -27.91 5.92
N PRO A 13 -10.00 -27.83 7.02
CA PRO A 13 -11.46 -27.90 6.91
C PRO A 13 -12.06 -26.73 6.10
N LEU A 14 -11.48 -25.54 6.23
CA LEU A 14 -11.90 -24.35 5.47
C LEU A 14 -11.60 -24.52 3.98
N LEU A 15 -10.41 -25.02 3.63
CA LEU A 15 -10.02 -25.27 2.24
C LEU A 15 -10.92 -26.34 1.60
N ILE A 16 -11.19 -27.45 2.29
CA ILE A 16 -12.08 -28.51 1.78
C ILE A 16 -13.49 -27.96 1.56
N SER A 17 -14.05 -27.26 2.55
CA SER A 17 -15.38 -26.66 2.42
C SER A 17 -15.45 -25.66 1.27
N THR A 18 -14.38 -24.87 1.06
CA THR A 18 -14.29 -23.91 -0.04
C THR A 18 -14.25 -24.60 -1.40
N THR A 19 -13.48 -25.69 -1.53
CA THR A 19 -13.44 -26.49 -2.76
C THR A 19 -14.81 -27.06 -3.11
N ILE A 20 -15.51 -27.65 -2.14
CA ILE A 20 -16.86 -28.18 -2.35
C ILE A 20 -17.82 -27.06 -2.79
N LYS A 21 -17.82 -25.92 -2.07
CA LYS A 21 -18.65 -24.75 -2.42
C LYS A 21 -18.33 -24.19 -3.81
N HIS A 22 -17.07 -24.17 -4.21
CA HIS A 22 -16.66 -23.68 -5.53
C HIS A 22 -17.31 -24.50 -6.66
N TYR A 23 -17.37 -25.82 -6.54
CA TYR A 23 -17.99 -26.66 -7.56
C TYR A 23 -19.52 -26.74 -7.45
N LEU A 24 -20.10 -26.61 -6.25
CA LEU A 24 -21.56 -26.64 -6.06
C LEU A 24 -22.24 -25.30 -6.38
N ASN A 25 -21.62 -24.19 -5.96
CA ASN A 25 -22.23 -22.85 -6.02
C ASN A 25 -21.54 -21.92 -7.03
N GLY A 26 -20.40 -22.33 -7.59
CA GLY A 26 -19.52 -21.47 -8.38
C GLY A 26 -18.52 -20.66 -7.52
N PRO A 27 -17.54 -20.00 -8.16
CA PRO A 27 -16.65 -19.06 -7.49
C PRO A 27 -17.38 -17.77 -7.06
N PRO A 28 -16.82 -16.99 -6.12
CA PRO A 28 -17.34 -15.67 -5.75
C PRO A 28 -17.37 -14.68 -6.93
N LYS A 29 -16.48 -14.89 -7.91
CA LYS A 29 -16.40 -14.11 -9.14
C LYS A 29 -16.22 -15.06 -10.33
N PRO A 30 -16.99 -14.90 -11.42
CA PRO A 30 -16.97 -15.83 -12.56
C PRO A 30 -15.59 -16.14 -13.13
N SER A 31 -14.68 -15.17 -13.17
CA SER A 31 -13.32 -15.35 -13.70
C SER A 31 -12.36 -16.11 -12.76
N TRP A 32 -12.75 -16.33 -11.50
CA TRP A 32 -11.84 -16.93 -10.52
C TRP A 32 -11.86 -18.46 -10.60
N ASN A 33 -10.70 -19.02 -10.95
CA ASN A 33 -10.46 -20.45 -10.82
C ASN A 33 -10.36 -20.87 -9.33
N LEU A 34 -10.39 -22.19 -9.09
CA LEU A 34 -10.29 -22.74 -7.74
C LEU A 34 -9.02 -22.27 -6.99
N LYS A 35 -7.88 -22.16 -7.67
CA LYS A 35 -6.60 -21.73 -7.07
C LYS A 35 -6.72 -20.32 -6.51
N ASN A 36 -7.26 -19.38 -7.28
CA ASN A 36 -7.46 -17.99 -6.85
C ASN A 36 -8.50 -17.91 -5.73
N HIS A 37 -9.60 -18.66 -5.83
CA HIS A 37 -10.61 -18.72 -4.76
C HIS A 37 -10.02 -19.23 -3.43
N LEU A 38 -9.22 -20.30 -3.46
CA LEU A 38 -8.55 -20.83 -2.26
C LEU A 38 -7.51 -19.86 -1.71
N ALA A 39 -6.73 -19.19 -2.57
CA ALA A 39 -5.75 -18.19 -2.16
C ALA A 39 -6.41 -17.01 -1.44
N MET A 40 -7.53 -16.51 -1.98
CA MET A 40 -8.33 -15.45 -1.39
C MET A 40 -8.88 -15.82 -0.01
N ILE A 41 -9.43 -17.02 0.14
CA ILE A 41 -9.93 -17.51 1.43
C ILE A 41 -8.80 -17.70 2.44
N MET A 42 -7.63 -18.16 1.98
CA MET A 42 -6.45 -18.30 2.85
C MET A 42 -5.96 -16.93 3.36
N LEU A 43 -5.81 -15.94 2.47
CA LEU A 43 -5.40 -14.58 2.83
C LEU A 43 -6.41 -13.95 3.80
N LYS A 44 -7.69 -14.01 3.47
CA LYS A 44 -8.77 -13.51 4.34
C LYS A 44 -8.73 -14.17 5.71
N SER A 45 -8.53 -15.49 5.77
CA SER A 45 -8.43 -16.22 7.05
C SER A 45 -7.19 -15.83 7.87
N ILE A 46 -6.08 -15.44 7.24
CA ILE A 46 -4.89 -14.97 7.95
C ILE A 46 -5.14 -13.57 8.53
N LEU A 47 -5.75 -12.69 7.74
CA LEU A 47 -6.00 -11.30 8.13
C LEU A 47 -7.17 -11.13 9.12
N GLU A 48 -8.18 -12.01 9.09
CA GLU A 48 -9.31 -11.96 10.03
C GLU A 48 -9.04 -12.70 11.36
N ASN A 49 -7.98 -13.51 11.48
CA ASN A 49 -7.71 -14.36 12.66
C ASN A 49 -6.40 -14.01 13.38
N THR A 50 -6.18 -12.71 13.58
CA THR A 50 -4.95 -12.16 14.15
C THR A 50 -4.93 -12.16 15.68
N GLU A 51 -6.05 -12.49 16.34
CA GLU A 51 -6.19 -12.47 17.81
C GLU A 51 -5.22 -13.43 18.54
N SER A 52 -4.67 -14.39 17.82
CA SER A 52 -3.75 -15.39 18.35
C SER A 52 -2.27 -14.99 18.23
N GLN A 53 -1.97 -13.89 17.53
CA GLN A 53 -0.60 -13.47 17.22
C GLN A 53 -0.34 -12.04 17.70
N THR A 54 0.86 -11.80 18.22
CA THR A 54 1.28 -10.43 18.53
C THR A 54 1.63 -9.67 17.26
N ILE A 55 1.73 -8.34 17.35
CA ILE A 55 2.12 -7.49 16.20
C ILE A 55 3.50 -7.90 15.66
N GLU A 56 4.45 -8.19 16.55
CA GLU A 56 5.82 -8.59 16.22
C GLU A 56 5.84 -9.96 15.52
N GLU A 57 5.02 -10.92 15.98
CA GLU A 57 4.88 -12.22 15.32
C GLU A 57 4.31 -12.08 13.90
N MET A 58 3.37 -11.16 13.70
CA MET A 58 2.84 -10.83 12.38
C MET A 58 3.87 -10.13 11.48
N GLN A 59 4.65 -9.20 12.03
CA GLN A 59 5.77 -8.56 11.33
C GLN A 59 6.78 -9.61 10.85
N ILE A 60 7.24 -10.49 11.75
CA ILE A 60 8.17 -11.59 11.41
C ILE A 60 7.56 -12.53 10.37
N GLY A 61 6.27 -12.87 10.52
CA GLY A 61 5.56 -13.78 9.63
C GLY A 61 5.40 -13.24 8.21
N SER A 62 5.08 -11.96 8.09
CA SER A 62 4.84 -11.27 6.80
C SER A 62 6.13 -10.81 6.12
N ALA A 63 7.20 -10.58 6.87
CA ALA A 63 8.51 -10.17 6.35
C ALA A 63 9.35 -11.32 5.77
N ARG A 64 8.81 -12.55 5.73
CA ARG A 64 9.54 -13.72 5.24
C ARG A 64 9.99 -13.51 3.79
N PRO A 65 11.29 -13.62 3.50
CA PRO A 65 11.79 -13.34 2.17
C PRO A 65 11.36 -14.42 1.18
N VAL A 66 10.98 -14.00 -0.01
CA VAL A 66 10.85 -14.89 -1.16
C VAL A 66 12.24 -15.09 -1.78
N PRO A 67 12.55 -16.28 -2.35
CA PRO A 67 13.79 -16.45 -3.10
C PRO A 67 13.91 -15.42 -4.23
N VAL A 68 15.14 -15.01 -4.53
CA VAL A 68 15.42 -14.19 -5.71
C VAL A 68 15.08 -15.02 -6.97
N LEU A 69 14.35 -14.43 -7.91
CA LEU A 69 13.95 -15.15 -9.13
C LEU A 69 15.16 -15.58 -9.95
N ALA A 70 15.05 -16.71 -10.65
CA ALA A 70 16.11 -17.22 -11.50
C ALA A 70 16.57 -16.18 -12.54
N GLY A 71 17.88 -16.00 -12.66
CA GLY A 71 18.48 -14.99 -13.54
C GLY A 71 18.42 -13.55 -13.03
N MET A 72 17.99 -13.34 -11.79
CA MET A 72 17.99 -12.03 -11.13
C MET A 72 19.05 -11.99 -10.01
N MET A 73 19.48 -10.79 -9.67
CA MET A 73 20.41 -10.52 -8.57
C MET A 73 19.73 -9.56 -7.58
N ALA A 74 19.92 -9.83 -6.30
CA ALA A 74 19.47 -8.95 -5.22
C ALA A 74 20.64 -8.69 -4.26
N ASN A 75 21.05 -7.43 -4.15
CA ASN A 75 22.17 -7.01 -3.33
C ASN A 75 21.67 -6.14 -2.19
N GLU A 76 21.79 -6.63 -0.96
CA GLU A 76 21.45 -5.84 0.22
C GLU A 76 22.48 -4.72 0.42
N ILE A 77 21.98 -3.53 0.71
CA ILE A 77 22.77 -2.35 1.08
C ILE A 77 22.16 -1.68 2.30
N LYS A 78 22.93 -0.77 2.89
CA LYS A 78 22.49 0.05 4.03
C LYS A 78 22.62 1.52 3.69
N ILE A 79 21.49 2.22 3.55
CA ILE A 79 21.48 3.66 3.36
C ILE A 79 21.79 4.32 4.71
N ASN A 80 22.80 5.18 4.74
CA ASN A 80 23.29 5.82 5.96
C ASN A 80 22.28 6.86 6.50
N ASN A 81 22.23 7.00 7.83
CA ASN A 81 21.36 7.96 8.52
C ASN A 81 21.55 9.43 8.12
N LYS A 82 22.70 9.80 7.51
CA LYS A 82 22.88 11.14 6.92
C LYS A 82 21.70 11.55 6.03
N TYR A 83 21.14 10.61 5.27
CA TYR A 83 19.98 10.87 4.42
C TYR A 83 18.67 11.01 5.20
N ARG A 84 18.54 10.33 6.35
CA ARG A 84 17.40 10.56 7.26
C ARG A 84 17.47 11.95 7.90
N TYR A 85 18.65 12.43 8.27
CA TYR A 85 18.83 13.78 8.78
C TYR A 85 18.54 14.84 7.70
N GLU A 86 18.99 14.61 6.47
CA GLU A 86 18.66 15.47 5.32
C GLU A 86 17.14 15.49 5.06
N ALA A 87 16.51 14.31 4.99
CA ALA A 87 15.06 14.18 4.84
C ALA A 87 14.30 14.87 5.98
N GLN A 88 14.77 14.74 7.23
CA GLN A 88 14.17 15.42 8.39
C GLN A 88 14.15 16.93 8.21
N ALA A 89 15.24 17.54 7.73
CA ALA A 89 15.31 18.98 7.53
C ALA A 89 14.26 19.48 6.51
N HIS A 90 13.92 18.67 5.51
CA HIS A 90 12.81 18.95 4.59
C HIS A 90 11.45 18.72 5.24
N LEU A 91 11.27 17.58 5.92
CA LEU A 91 10.01 17.21 6.55
C LEU A 91 9.61 18.17 7.67
N GLU A 92 10.56 18.66 8.48
CA GLU A 92 10.26 19.62 9.55
C GLU A 92 9.66 20.93 9.03
N LYS A 93 10.05 21.35 7.82
CA LYS A 93 9.48 22.54 7.17
C LYS A 93 8.03 22.30 6.75
N ILE A 94 7.78 21.20 6.03
CA ILE A 94 6.44 20.93 5.46
C ILE A 94 5.46 20.40 6.51
N LEU A 95 5.95 19.79 7.59
CA LEU A 95 5.15 19.29 8.71
C LEU A 95 4.96 20.31 9.84
N LYS A 96 5.59 21.49 9.75
CA LYS A 96 5.47 22.55 10.75
C LYS A 96 4.01 22.88 11.10
N PRO A 97 3.06 22.99 10.15
CA PRO A 97 1.65 23.24 10.48
C PRO A 97 0.98 22.15 11.32
N TYR A 98 1.54 20.93 11.33
CA TYR A 98 0.96 19.74 11.95
C TYR A 98 1.69 19.32 13.24
N GLU A 99 2.78 19.99 13.62
CA GLU A 99 3.67 19.55 14.70
C GLU A 99 2.98 19.28 16.05
N HIS A 100 1.84 19.95 16.28
CA HIS A 100 1.04 19.84 17.50
C HIS A 100 0.31 18.49 17.65
N VAL A 101 0.08 17.74 16.55
CA VAL A 101 -0.50 16.40 16.57
C VAL A 101 0.53 15.28 16.32
N LEU A 102 1.80 15.62 16.11
CA LEU A 102 2.83 14.63 15.81
C LEU A 102 3.51 14.11 17.07
N ASP A 103 3.84 12.82 17.04
CA ASP A 103 4.86 12.29 17.94
C ASP A 103 6.23 12.90 17.58
N THR A 104 7.10 13.08 18.55
CA THR A 104 8.47 13.58 18.35
C THR A 104 9.50 12.46 18.24
N GLU A 105 9.17 11.22 18.62
CA GLU A 105 10.09 10.08 18.65
C GLU A 105 10.70 9.74 17.28
N TRP A 106 10.06 10.09 16.16
CA TRP A 106 10.62 9.88 14.83
C TRP A 106 11.94 10.64 14.60
N LYS A 107 12.20 11.69 15.39
CA LYS A 107 13.44 12.47 15.37
C LYS A 107 14.58 11.78 16.12
N ASP A 108 14.27 10.83 17.00
CA ASP A 108 15.24 10.09 17.81
C ASP A 108 15.78 8.90 17.01
N LEU A 109 16.59 9.20 15.99
CA LEU A 109 17.15 8.20 15.09
C LEU A 109 18.16 7.30 15.79
N LYS A 110 17.96 5.99 15.66
CA LYS A 110 18.95 4.97 16.03
C LYS A 110 20.03 4.89 14.95
N GLU A 111 21.25 4.47 15.30
CA GLU A 111 22.34 4.24 14.35
C GLU A 111 22.18 2.94 13.54
N ASP A 112 20.99 2.74 12.97
CA ASP A 112 20.58 1.52 12.28
C ASP A 112 20.42 1.69 10.77
N GLY A 113 20.47 2.90 10.22
CA GLY A 113 20.32 3.18 8.79
C GLY A 113 19.01 2.62 8.18
N ILE A 114 18.93 2.58 6.86
CA ILE A 114 17.80 1.97 6.14
C ILE A 114 18.31 0.76 5.37
N ILE A 115 17.93 -0.44 5.82
CA ILE A 115 18.21 -1.68 5.12
C ILE A 115 17.44 -1.66 3.81
N SER A 116 18.14 -1.85 2.70
CA SER A 116 17.59 -1.73 1.36
C SER A 116 18.16 -2.83 0.46
N GLU A 117 17.54 -3.07 -0.69
CA GLU A 117 17.99 -4.09 -1.62
C GLU A 117 17.92 -3.56 -3.05
N TRP A 118 19.04 -3.63 -3.76
CA TRP A 118 19.10 -3.43 -5.20
C TRP A 118 18.74 -4.73 -5.90
N VAL A 119 17.66 -4.72 -6.67
CA VAL A 119 17.21 -5.84 -7.50
C VAL A 119 17.43 -5.50 -8.96
N GLN A 120 18.18 -6.35 -9.67
CA GLN A 120 18.63 -6.09 -11.03
C GLN A 120 18.86 -7.37 -11.82
N VAL A 121 18.93 -7.22 -13.15
CA VAL A 121 19.46 -8.27 -14.03
C VAL A 121 21.00 -8.23 -13.92
N PRO A 122 21.69 -9.37 -13.73
CA PRO A 122 23.16 -9.38 -13.64
C PRO A 122 23.79 -8.96 -14.97
N ASN A 123 24.89 -8.21 -14.89
CA ASN A 123 25.67 -7.74 -16.06
C ASN A 123 24.82 -6.97 -17.09
N ASP A 124 23.83 -6.20 -16.62
CA ASP A 124 22.89 -5.46 -17.47
C ASP A 124 23.45 -4.16 -18.08
N GLU A 125 24.73 -3.86 -17.81
CA GLU A 125 25.44 -2.63 -18.22
C GLU A 125 24.68 -1.34 -17.88
N TRP A 126 23.82 -1.35 -16.87
CA TRP A 126 22.91 -0.25 -16.59
C TRP A 126 23.62 1.08 -16.36
N GLU A 127 24.80 1.11 -15.73
CA GLU A 127 25.58 2.34 -15.54
C GLU A 127 26.02 3.00 -16.84
N LYS A 128 26.16 2.23 -17.93
CA LYS A 128 26.61 2.74 -19.23
C LYS A 128 25.46 3.31 -20.06
N ARG A 129 24.21 3.17 -19.60
CA ARG A 129 23.03 3.61 -20.35
C ARG A 129 22.85 5.11 -20.20
N GLU A 130 22.42 5.76 -21.28
CA GLU A 130 22.01 7.17 -21.24
C GLU A 130 20.80 7.35 -20.29
N ILE A 131 19.78 6.49 -20.43
CA ILE A 131 18.61 6.46 -19.55
C ILE A 131 18.75 5.31 -18.54
N ARG A 132 19.24 5.68 -17.36
CA ARG A 132 19.37 4.81 -16.18
C ARG A 132 18.05 4.68 -15.43
N LYS A 133 17.10 3.91 -15.99
CA LYS A 133 15.77 3.69 -15.38
C LYS A 133 15.91 3.06 -14.00
N THR A 134 15.40 3.75 -12.99
CA THR A 134 15.36 3.28 -11.60
C THR A 134 13.93 3.30 -11.08
N ILE A 135 13.56 2.27 -10.34
CA ILE A 135 12.33 2.22 -9.57
C ILE A 135 12.69 2.30 -8.09
N LEU A 136 12.22 3.33 -7.39
CA LEU A 136 12.19 3.33 -5.93
C LEU A 136 10.89 2.64 -5.50
N TYR A 137 11.01 1.39 -5.03
CA TYR A 137 9.87 0.58 -4.63
C TYR A 137 9.59 0.71 -3.13
N LEU A 138 8.34 1.00 -2.79
CA LEU A 138 7.83 1.10 -1.42
C LEU A 138 6.81 -0.02 -1.22
N HIS A 139 7.13 -0.99 -0.35
CA HIS A 139 6.32 -2.20 -0.19
C HIS A 139 4.96 -1.93 0.47
N GLY A 140 3.96 -2.77 0.17
CA GLY A 140 2.69 -2.78 0.90
C GLY A 140 2.80 -3.39 2.29
N GLY A 141 1.66 -3.58 2.95
CA GLY A 141 1.60 -4.19 4.31
C GLY A 141 1.02 -3.27 5.39
N ALA A 142 0.06 -2.41 5.03
CA ALA A 142 -0.68 -1.58 5.98
C ALA A 142 0.21 -0.70 6.90
N TYR A 143 1.41 -0.34 6.46
CA TYR A 143 2.46 0.37 7.21
C TYR A 143 3.03 -0.35 8.44
N TYR A 144 2.64 -1.60 8.71
CA TYR A 144 3.12 -2.37 9.86
C TYR A 144 3.55 -3.81 9.55
N LEU A 145 3.43 -4.26 8.29
CA LEU A 145 3.75 -5.62 7.83
C LEU A 145 4.71 -5.58 6.64
N CYS A 146 5.16 -6.77 6.25
CA CYS A 146 6.00 -7.03 5.08
C CYS A 146 7.42 -6.45 5.19
N SER A 147 8.18 -6.62 4.11
CA SER A 147 9.58 -6.23 3.98
C SER A 147 9.99 -6.22 2.51
N LYS A 148 11.17 -5.68 2.20
CA LYS A 148 11.81 -5.78 0.89
C LYS A 148 11.89 -7.22 0.38
N GLY A 149 12.22 -8.16 1.27
CA GLY A 149 12.37 -9.58 0.92
C GLY A 149 11.04 -10.24 0.53
N SER A 150 9.94 -9.85 1.17
CA SER A 150 8.61 -10.38 0.86
C SER A 150 8.10 -9.96 -0.53
N HIS A 151 8.65 -8.89 -1.11
CA HIS A 151 8.22 -8.30 -2.39
C HIS A 151 9.12 -8.67 -3.58
N ARG A 152 10.08 -9.59 -3.41
CA ARG A 152 11.05 -9.97 -4.45
C ARG A 152 10.42 -10.47 -5.75
N ASN A 153 9.27 -11.14 -5.71
CA ASN A 153 8.56 -11.54 -6.93
C ASN A 153 8.20 -10.33 -7.81
N ILE A 154 7.69 -9.26 -7.19
CA ILE A 154 7.28 -8.03 -7.88
C ILE A 154 8.53 -7.27 -8.35
N THR A 155 9.49 -7.03 -7.45
CA THR A 155 10.68 -6.24 -7.78
C THR A 155 11.55 -6.92 -8.83
N CYS A 156 11.73 -8.24 -8.77
CA CYS A 156 12.44 -9.00 -9.82
C CYS A 156 11.71 -8.91 -11.17
N SER A 157 10.38 -9.04 -11.15
CA SER A 157 9.57 -8.96 -12.37
C SER A 157 9.71 -7.60 -13.05
N PHE A 158 9.67 -6.51 -12.30
CA PHE A 158 9.83 -5.17 -12.86
C PHE A 158 11.26 -4.83 -13.25
N ALA A 159 12.26 -5.26 -12.47
CA ALA A 159 13.65 -5.10 -12.87
C ALA A 159 13.90 -5.70 -14.26
N LYS A 160 13.37 -6.91 -14.50
CA LYS A 160 13.46 -7.59 -15.78
C LYS A 160 12.59 -6.96 -16.87
N LYS A 161 11.28 -6.84 -16.65
CA LYS A 161 10.31 -6.44 -17.68
C LYS A 161 10.42 -4.97 -18.07
N ALA A 162 10.71 -4.08 -17.12
CA ALA A 162 10.92 -2.67 -17.39
C ALA A 162 12.37 -2.35 -17.76
N ASN A 163 13.28 -3.33 -17.78
CA ASN A 163 14.70 -3.14 -17.99
C ASN A 163 15.25 -1.99 -17.12
N ALA A 164 14.94 -2.05 -15.83
CA ALA A 164 15.22 -1.03 -14.82
C ALA A 164 15.95 -1.67 -13.64
N ARG A 165 16.65 -0.86 -12.85
CA ARG A 165 17.09 -1.28 -11.51
C ARG A 165 16.04 -0.91 -10.48
N VAL A 166 15.79 -1.78 -9.52
CA VAL A 166 14.81 -1.53 -8.45
C VAL A 166 15.55 -1.38 -7.13
N LEU A 167 15.41 -0.24 -6.49
CA LEU A 167 15.79 -0.07 -5.08
C LEU A 167 14.53 -0.21 -4.24
N ILE A 168 14.47 -1.24 -3.40
CA ILE A 168 13.40 -1.43 -2.43
C ILE A 168 13.95 -1.26 -1.01
N ILE A 169 13.20 -0.58 -0.15
CA ILE A 169 13.65 -0.25 1.23
C ILE A 169 12.78 -0.95 2.28
N ASP A 170 13.40 -1.38 3.38
CA ASP A 170 12.71 -1.72 4.62
C ASP A 170 12.47 -0.42 5.40
N TYR A 171 11.42 0.33 5.04
CA TYR A 171 11.06 1.55 5.76
C TYR A 171 10.54 1.20 7.15
N ARG A 172 10.80 2.08 8.13
CA ARG A 172 10.37 1.88 9.52
C ARG A 172 8.85 1.70 9.64
N LEU A 173 8.46 0.65 10.36
CA LEU A 173 7.07 0.20 10.51
C LEU A 173 6.43 0.68 11.82
N ALA A 174 5.12 0.93 11.76
CA ALA A 174 4.27 1.10 12.93
C ALA A 174 4.06 -0.24 13.66
N PRO A 175 3.65 -0.25 14.94
CA PRO A 175 3.51 0.91 15.83
C PRO A 175 4.85 1.41 16.40
N GLN A 176 5.94 0.67 16.23
CA GLN A 176 7.24 1.02 16.81
C GLN A 176 7.78 2.37 16.28
N ASN A 177 7.44 2.69 15.02
CA ASN A 177 7.80 3.93 14.37
C ASN A 177 6.58 4.48 13.63
N GLN A 178 5.85 5.39 14.27
CA GLN A 178 4.66 6.02 13.67
C GLN A 178 5.04 7.05 12.61
N PHE A 179 4.04 7.52 11.85
CA PHE A 179 4.18 8.68 10.98
C PHE A 179 4.87 9.85 11.73
N PRO A 180 5.86 10.52 11.11
CA PRO A 180 6.32 10.42 9.71
C PRO A 180 7.51 9.48 9.44
N ALA A 181 7.86 8.54 10.32
CA ALA A 181 9.09 7.75 10.20
C ALA A 181 9.27 7.02 8.85
N GLY A 182 8.22 6.33 8.36
CA GLY A 182 8.27 5.66 7.05
C GLY A 182 8.43 6.64 5.87
N LEU A 183 7.83 7.83 5.97
CA LEU A 183 7.98 8.89 4.95
C LEU A 183 9.38 9.49 4.96
N GLN A 184 9.98 9.67 6.14
CA GLN A 184 11.38 10.08 6.28
C GLN A 184 12.32 9.08 5.61
N ASP A 185 12.07 7.77 5.78
CA ASP A 185 12.90 6.73 5.16
C ASP A 185 12.74 6.72 3.63
N ALA A 186 11.51 6.88 3.14
CA ALA A 186 11.22 6.98 1.71
C ALA A 186 11.90 8.21 1.07
N LEU A 187 11.84 9.38 1.73
CA LEU A 187 12.51 10.59 1.27
C LEU A 187 14.04 10.46 1.35
N ALA A 188 14.57 9.86 2.41
CA ALA A 188 16.00 9.58 2.54
C ALA A 188 16.51 8.67 1.41
N ALA A 189 15.75 7.64 1.04
CA ALA A 189 16.08 6.78 -0.09
C ALA A 189 16.05 7.53 -1.43
N TYR A 190 15.09 8.43 -1.62
CA TYR A 190 15.04 9.28 -2.81
C TYR A 190 16.27 10.21 -2.89
N LEU A 191 16.64 10.87 -1.79
CA LEU A 191 17.84 11.72 -1.72
C LEU A 191 19.14 10.92 -1.93
N TYR A 192 19.20 9.68 -1.45
CA TYR A 192 20.31 8.76 -1.73
C TYR A 192 20.48 8.47 -3.22
N LEU A 193 19.37 8.29 -3.96
CA LEU A 193 19.43 8.09 -5.42
C LEU A 193 19.91 9.35 -6.16
N LEU A 194 19.52 10.53 -5.69
CA LEU A 194 19.93 11.81 -6.30
C LEU A 194 21.37 12.19 -5.98
N ASN A 195 21.88 11.79 -4.81
CA ASN A 195 23.18 12.21 -4.32
C ASN A 195 23.90 11.08 -3.57
N PRO A 196 24.22 9.96 -4.27
CA PRO A 196 24.84 8.80 -3.65
C PRO A 196 26.25 9.11 -3.12
N PRO A 197 26.74 8.40 -2.08
CA PRO A 197 28.15 8.48 -1.73
C PRO A 197 29.02 7.90 -2.86
N LYS A 198 30.29 8.33 -2.93
CA LYS A 198 31.22 7.96 -4.01
C LYS A 198 31.44 6.45 -4.16
N ASP A 199 31.25 5.69 -3.09
CA ASP A 199 31.40 4.25 -3.00
C ASP A 199 30.09 3.47 -3.21
N ALA A 200 28.98 4.14 -3.55
CA ALA A 200 27.69 3.49 -3.78
C ALA A 200 27.66 2.56 -5.00
N GLY A 201 28.63 2.69 -5.91
CA GLY A 201 28.70 1.92 -7.15
C GLY A 201 27.84 2.43 -8.29
N PHE A 202 27.26 3.64 -8.16
CA PHE A 202 26.54 4.34 -9.23
C PHE A 202 26.67 5.87 -9.10
N GLU A 203 26.63 6.57 -10.23
CA GLU A 203 26.65 8.05 -10.27
C GLU A 203 25.27 8.66 -9.95
N PRO A 204 25.19 9.91 -9.45
CA PRO A 204 23.93 10.64 -9.24
C PRO A 204 22.89 10.41 -10.35
N LEU A 205 21.67 10.06 -9.96
CA LEU A 205 20.61 9.79 -10.93
C LEU A 205 19.86 11.06 -11.30
N ASN A 206 19.52 11.18 -12.58
CA ASN A 206 18.56 12.18 -13.03
C ASN A 206 17.18 11.83 -12.45
N PRO A 207 16.50 12.74 -11.71
CA PRO A 207 15.14 12.54 -11.21
C PRO A 207 14.16 12.05 -12.27
N LYS A 208 14.33 12.49 -13.53
CA LYS A 208 13.50 12.09 -14.67
C LYS A 208 13.72 10.67 -15.17
N ASN A 209 14.64 9.93 -14.55
CA ASN A 209 14.82 8.49 -14.78
C ASN A 209 14.32 7.64 -13.60
N ILE A 210 13.80 8.27 -12.53
CA ILE A 210 13.33 7.60 -11.32
C ILE A 210 11.80 7.55 -11.33
N VAL A 211 11.24 6.35 -11.18
CA VAL A 211 9.81 6.14 -10.92
C VAL A 211 9.64 5.71 -9.46
N ILE A 212 8.72 6.33 -8.73
CA ILE A 212 8.35 5.88 -7.39
C ILE A 212 7.15 4.95 -7.54
N PHE A 213 7.23 3.77 -6.94
CA PHE A 213 6.20 2.74 -7.12
C PHE A 213 5.94 2.05 -5.79
N GLY A 214 4.68 1.91 -5.40
CA GLY A 214 4.30 0.99 -4.35
C GLY A 214 2.91 0.40 -4.51
N ASP A 215 2.64 -0.62 -3.71
CA ASP A 215 1.35 -1.27 -3.61
C ASP A 215 0.71 -1.02 -2.23
N SER A 216 -0.63 -0.96 -2.14
CA SER A 216 -1.33 -0.84 -0.86
C SER A 216 -0.84 0.38 -0.05
N ALA A 217 -0.42 0.19 1.19
CA ALA A 217 0.25 1.20 2.01
C ALA A 217 1.50 1.81 1.36
N GLY A 218 2.28 1.03 0.59
CA GLY A 218 3.42 1.53 -0.17
C GLY A 218 3.00 2.43 -1.34
N GLY A 219 1.83 2.17 -1.94
CA GLY A 219 1.21 3.07 -2.92
C GLY A 219 0.76 4.38 -2.27
N GLY A 220 0.19 4.31 -1.07
CA GLY A 220 -0.08 5.47 -0.22
C GLY A 220 1.19 6.27 0.11
N LEU A 221 2.25 5.58 0.55
CA LEU A 221 3.54 6.18 0.86
C LEU A 221 4.20 6.80 -0.37
N SER A 222 4.01 6.22 -1.55
CA SER A 222 4.48 6.77 -2.83
C SER A 222 3.80 8.10 -3.13
N MET A 223 2.49 8.20 -2.90
CA MET A 223 1.74 9.45 -3.04
C MET A 223 2.16 10.49 -1.97
N ALA A 224 2.35 10.07 -0.72
CA ALA A 224 2.84 10.94 0.35
C ALA A 224 4.25 11.47 0.06
N LEU A 225 5.14 10.63 -0.47
CA LEU A 225 6.48 11.02 -0.91
C LEU A 225 6.43 12.00 -2.09
N ALA A 226 5.53 11.79 -3.05
CA ALA A 226 5.35 12.71 -4.17
C ALA A 226 4.92 14.11 -3.71
N LEU A 227 3.96 14.18 -2.76
CA LEU A 227 3.57 15.42 -2.10
C LEU A 227 4.75 16.06 -1.36
N ALA A 228 5.50 15.27 -0.57
CA ALA A 228 6.64 15.78 0.19
C ALA A 228 7.76 16.34 -0.70
N ILE A 229 8.08 15.68 -1.83
CA ILE A 229 9.05 16.15 -2.82
C ILE A 229 8.58 17.49 -3.41
N ARG A 230 7.32 17.58 -3.85
CA ARG A 230 6.73 18.80 -4.42
C ARG A 230 6.75 19.95 -3.42
N ASP A 231 6.26 19.72 -2.21
CA ASP A 231 6.05 20.74 -1.20
C ASP A 231 7.36 21.20 -0.55
N ALA A 232 8.40 20.34 -0.55
CA ALA A 232 9.75 20.71 -0.14
C ALA A 232 10.57 21.40 -1.24
N GLY A 233 10.03 21.54 -2.46
CA GLY A 233 10.72 22.15 -3.61
C GLY A 233 11.87 21.29 -4.16
N LEU A 234 11.82 19.98 -3.95
CA LEU A 234 12.84 19.04 -4.42
C LEU A 234 12.60 18.67 -5.90
N PRO A 235 13.64 18.24 -6.63
CA PRO A 235 13.48 17.80 -8.02
C PRO A 235 12.45 16.67 -8.15
N SER A 236 11.42 16.90 -8.97
CA SER A 236 10.32 15.94 -9.18
C SER A 236 10.77 14.73 -10.02
N CYS A 237 10.34 13.54 -9.61
CA CYS A 237 10.64 12.29 -10.29
C CYS A 237 9.96 12.17 -11.68
N ALA A 238 10.16 11.04 -12.35
CA ALA A 238 9.59 10.76 -13.67
C ALA A 238 8.07 10.50 -13.60
N GLY A 239 7.63 9.72 -12.60
CA GLY A 239 6.23 9.34 -12.41
C GLY A 239 6.02 8.57 -11.12
N ILE A 240 4.75 8.44 -10.71
CA ILE A 240 4.32 7.66 -9.55
C ILE A 240 3.38 6.54 -9.99
N ILE A 241 3.57 5.35 -9.42
CA ILE A 241 2.67 4.21 -9.62
C ILE A 241 2.12 3.79 -8.25
N GLY A 242 0.80 3.68 -8.16
CA GLY A 242 0.08 3.13 -7.02
C GLY A 242 -0.75 1.93 -7.44
N TRP A 243 -0.36 0.74 -7.00
CA TRP A 243 -1.19 -0.46 -7.12
C TRP A 243 -2.06 -0.62 -5.88
N SER A 244 -3.38 -0.55 -6.05
CA SER A 244 -4.38 -0.51 -4.98
C SER A 244 -3.96 0.44 -3.85
N PRO A 245 -3.69 1.73 -4.13
CA PRO A 245 -3.00 2.60 -3.20
C PRO A 245 -3.92 2.98 -2.02
N TRP A 246 -3.42 2.83 -0.80
CA TRP A 246 -4.15 3.25 0.41
C TRP A 246 -3.85 4.72 0.72
N VAL A 247 -4.75 5.61 0.33
CA VAL A 247 -4.57 7.07 0.33
C VAL A 247 -5.55 7.81 1.25
N ASP A 248 -6.52 7.11 1.83
CA ASP A 248 -7.46 7.57 2.84
C ASP A 248 -7.44 6.67 4.08
N LEU A 249 -6.68 7.06 5.10
CA LEU A 249 -6.58 6.31 6.35
C LEU A 249 -7.77 6.56 7.30
N THR A 250 -8.70 7.45 6.93
CA THR A 250 -9.96 7.67 7.67
C THR A 250 -11.01 6.61 7.35
N VAL A 251 -10.74 5.74 6.35
CA VAL A 251 -11.64 4.67 5.88
C VAL A 251 -13.02 5.19 5.48
N SER A 252 -13.07 6.40 4.90
CA SER A 252 -14.32 7.14 4.66
C SER A 252 -15.07 6.75 3.38
N MET A 253 -14.44 5.96 2.52
CA MET A 253 -15.00 5.64 1.20
C MET A 253 -16.05 4.51 1.26
N PRO A 254 -17.10 4.55 0.42
CA PRO A 254 -18.18 3.56 0.39
C PRO A 254 -17.71 2.11 0.21
N SER A 255 -16.76 1.85 -0.70
CA SER A 255 -16.21 0.51 -0.91
C SER A 255 -15.59 -0.12 0.35
N MET A 256 -15.12 0.69 1.31
CA MET A 256 -14.64 0.19 2.60
C MET A 256 -15.76 -0.43 3.44
N LEU A 257 -16.99 0.04 3.26
CA LEU A 257 -18.18 -0.38 4.00
C LEU A 257 -19.04 -1.38 3.23
N ASP A 258 -18.71 -1.65 1.96
CA ASP A 258 -19.45 -2.58 1.13
C ASP A 258 -19.41 -4.00 1.71
N GLU A 259 -20.60 -4.52 2.01
CA GLU A 259 -20.81 -5.83 2.61
C GLU A 259 -20.58 -6.96 1.60
N GLU A 260 -20.84 -6.70 0.32
CA GLU A 260 -20.75 -7.63 -0.81
C GLU A 260 -19.36 -7.63 -1.49
N CYS A 261 -18.50 -6.67 -1.10
CA CYS A 261 -17.13 -6.57 -1.59
C CYS A 261 -16.35 -7.88 -1.38
N CYS A 262 -15.93 -8.47 -2.50
CA CYS A 262 -15.22 -9.74 -2.58
C CYS A 262 -13.71 -9.55 -2.47
N ASP A 263 -13.28 -9.05 -1.31
CA ASP A 263 -11.89 -8.75 -1.00
C ASP A 263 -11.37 -9.57 0.21
N TYR A 264 -10.04 -9.68 0.31
CA TYR A 264 -9.38 -10.25 1.48
C TYR A 264 -9.08 -9.20 2.56
N ILE A 265 -9.09 -7.89 2.23
CA ILE A 265 -9.00 -6.84 3.24
C ILE A 265 -10.20 -6.99 4.20
N PRO A 266 -9.95 -7.11 5.52
CA PRO A 266 -11.02 -7.19 6.50
C PRO A 266 -11.92 -5.95 6.47
N LYS A 267 -13.21 -6.15 6.75
CA LYS A 267 -14.13 -5.05 7.00
C LYS A 267 -13.65 -4.23 8.20
N PRO A 268 -13.77 -2.88 8.19
CA PRO A 268 -13.37 -2.07 9.33
C PRO A 268 -14.06 -2.48 10.66
N SER A 269 -15.29 -3.02 10.60
CA SER A 269 -16.05 -3.53 11.75
C SER A 269 -15.40 -4.73 12.45
N LYS A 270 -14.56 -5.49 11.75
CA LYS A 270 -13.80 -6.60 12.32
C LYS A 270 -12.42 -6.16 12.82
N SER A 271 -11.82 -5.16 12.16
CA SER A 271 -10.48 -4.62 12.45
C SER A 271 -9.38 -5.71 12.57
N PHE A 272 -8.11 -5.30 12.67
CA PHE A 272 -7.04 -6.21 13.07
C PHE A 272 -7.01 -6.24 14.60
N ILE A 273 -7.39 -7.35 15.21
CA ILE A 273 -7.28 -7.56 16.66
C ILE A 273 -6.02 -8.38 16.90
N HIS A 274 -5.09 -7.89 17.70
CA HIS A 274 -3.83 -8.56 18.00
C HIS A 274 -3.85 -9.17 19.39
N LYS A 275 -3.02 -10.20 19.59
CA LYS A 275 -2.69 -10.68 20.93
C LYS A 275 -1.82 -9.63 21.61
N GLU A 276 -2.17 -9.30 22.84
CA GLU A 276 -1.42 -8.34 23.65
C GLU A 276 0.07 -8.71 23.77
N SER A 277 0.92 -7.70 23.60
CA SER A 277 2.37 -7.77 23.78
C SER A 277 2.89 -6.48 24.42
N GLN A 278 4.16 -6.49 24.84
CA GLN A 278 4.80 -5.29 25.39
C GLN A 278 4.79 -4.12 24.40
N VAL A 279 5.03 -4.37 23.10
CA VAL A 279 4.96 -3.34 22.06
C VAL A 279 3.55 -2.76 21.96
N GLU A 280 2.51 -3.60 22.03
CA GLU A 280 1.12 -3.12 21.97
C GLU A 280 0.76 -2.28 23.21
N ILE A 281 1.21 -2.69 24.39
CA ILE A 281 1.00 -1.95 25.65
C ILE A 281 1.67 -0.58 25.58
N GLU A 282 2.95 -0.53 25.25
CA GLU A 282 3.72 0.72 25.13
C GLU A 282 3.09 1.65 24.08
N TYR A 283 2.68 1.10 22.94
CA TYR A 283 1.97 1.84 21.91
C TYR A 283 0.67 2.47 22.44
N LYS A 284 -0.17 1.70 23.16
CA LYS A 284 -1.44 2.20 23.71
C LYS A 284 -1.20 3.30 24.74
N GLU A 285 -0.20 3.15 25.61
CA GLU A 285 0.16 4.15 26.62
C GLU A 285 0.64 5.45 25.97
N LYS A 286 1.58 5.36 25.02
CA LYS A 286 2.07 6.52 24.24
C LYS A 286 0.94 7.19 23.47
N ALA A 287 0.07 6.39 22.86
CA ALA A 287 -1.10 6.86 22.13
C ALA A 287 -2.06 7.67 23.00
N ALA A 288 -2.36 7.16 24.20
CA ALA A 288 -3.20 7.84 25.16
C ALA A 288 -2.54 9.13 25.67
N ALA A 289 -1.25 9.10 25.95
CA ALA A 289 -0.49 10.28 26.39
C ALA A 289 -0.48 11.39 25.33
N LEU A 290 -0.23 11.06 24.06
CA LEU A 290 -0.27 12.02 22.96
C LEU A 290 -1.68 12.61 22.79
N THR A 291 -2.71 11.77 22.81
CA THR A 291 -4.12 12.21 22.72
C THR A 291 -4.46 13.18 23.85
N ALA A 292 -4.08 12.85 25.09
CA ALA A 292 -4.30 13.72 26.24
C ALA A 292 -3.53 15.05 26.12
N LYS A 293 -2.30 15.02 25.58
CA LYS A 293 -1.50 16.22 25.30
C LYS A 293 -2.18 17.11 24.25
N ILE A 294 -2.68 16.53 23.16
CA ILE A 294 -3.42 17.24 22.10
C ILE A 294 -4.67 17.89 22.70
N LYS A 295 -5.49 17.14 23.45
CA LYS A 295 -6.73 17.66 24.06
C LYS A 295 -6.50 18.80 25.08
N LYS A 296 -5.34 18.83 25.75
CA LYS A 296 -4.96 19.91 26.68
C LYS A 296 -4.49 21.18 25.97
N GLN A 297 -3.96 21.06 24.77
CA GLN A 297 -3.56 22.21 23.98
C GLN A 297 -4.84 22.87 23.43
N ASN A 298 -5.01 24.18 23.64
CA ASN A 298 -6.04 24.95 22.94
C ASN A 298 -5.54 25.22 21.51
N ILE A 299 -5.45 24.13 20.73
CA ILE A 299 -4.87 24.10 19.40
C ILE A 299 -5.75 24.98 18.49
N GLY A 300 -5.12 25.70 17.55
CA GLY A 300 -5.78 26.59 16.58
C GLY A 300 -6.81 25.90 15.68
N PRO A 301 -7.05 26.38 14.44
CA PRO A 301 -8.09 25.79 13.61
C PRO A 301 -7.84 24.28 13.39
N LYS A 302 -8.83 23.46 13.74
CA LYS A 302 -8.76 21.99 13.59
C LYS A 302 -8.42 21.64 12.15
N ILE A 303 -7.38 20.83 11.96
CA ILE A 303 -7.04 20.24 10.66
C ILE A 303 -7.87 18.97 10.36
N TRP A 304 -8.68 18.53 11.34
CA TRP A 304 -9.47 17.29 11.30
C TRP A 304 -10.95 17.51 11.61
N HIS A 305 -11.76 16.48 11.37
CA HIS A 305 -13.20 16.45 11.66
C HIS A 305 -13.50 15.76 13.00
N ASP A 306 -14.59 16.15 13.67
CA ASP A 306 -14.98 15.62 14.99
C ASP A 306 -15.20 14.10 15.01
N SER A 307 -15.50 13.48 13.86
CA SER A 307 -15.60 12.02 13.72
C SER A 307 -14.30 11.25 14.03
N PHE A 308 -13.17 11.96 14.17
CA PHE A 308 -11.88 11.36 14.50
C PHE A 308 -11.75 11.08 16.00
N ASP A 309 -12.55 11.76 16.84
CA ASP A 309 -12.60 11.45 18.27
C ASP A 309 -13.32 10.11 18.45
N ARG A 310 -12.55 9.08 18.81
CA ARG A 310 -13.03 7.70 18.95
C ARG A 310 -12.72 7.22 20.36
N PRO A 311 -13.72 7.20 21.26
CA PRO A 311 -13.51 6.72 22.62
C PRO A 311 -13.12 5.23 22.63
N GLU A 312 -13.40 4.48 21.56
CA GLU A 312 -13.01 3.08 21.39
C GLU A 312 -11.52 2.89 21.03
N GLY A 313 -10.76 3.98 20.87
CA GLY A 313 -9.31 3.96 20.64
C GLY A 313 -8.88 4.46 19.26
N ARG A 314 -7.60 4.25 18.93
CA ARG A 314 -7.03 4.66 17.64
C ARG A 314 -7.63 3.88 16.47
N ILE A 315 -7.83 4.59 15.37
CA ILE A 315 -8.33 4.03 14.10
C ILE A 315 -7.20 3.31 13.37
N GLN A 316 -6.00 3.92 13.34
CA GLN A 316 -4.81 3.36 12.68
C GLN A 316 -3.62 3.31 13.64
N MET A 317 -2.75 2.30 13.46
CA MET A 317 -1.45 2.25 14.14
C MET A 317 -0.45 3.23 13.55
N TYR A 318 -0.60 3.58 12.27
CA TYR A 318 0.36 4.41 11.56
C TYR A 318 0.40 5.86 12.05
N ALA A 319 -0.74 6.45 12.41
CA ALA A 319 -0.84 7.86 12.80
C ALA A 319 -1.88 8.05 13.92
N PRO A 320 -1.76 9.11 14.75
CA PRO A 320 -2.81 9.48 15.69
C PRO A 320 -4.09 9.88 14.94
N ASN A 321 -5.25 9.72 15.59
CA ASN A 321 -6.54 10.01 14.97
C ASN A 321 -6.60 11.45 14.45
N GLU A 322 -6.17 12.41 15.26
CA GLU A 322 -6.13 13.83 14.93
C GLU A 322 -5.17 14.17 13.77
N GLY A 323 -4.24 13.26 13.47
CA GLY A 323 -3.31 13.35 12.35
C GLY A 323 -3.77 12.65 11.07
N LEU A 324 -4.92 11.96 11.05
CA LEU A 324 -5.35 11.20 9.86
C LEU A 324 -5.64 12.07 8.64
N ALA A 325 -5.99 13.34 8.85
CA ALA A 325 -6.25 14.31 7.78
C ALA A 325 -4.97 15.00 7.28
N ILE A 326 -3.81 14.72 7.86
CA ILE A 326 -2.54 15.26 7.37
C ILE A 326 -2.34 14.73 5.94
N PRO A 327 -2.06 15.61 4.94
CA PRO A 327 -1.91 15.20 3.53
C PRO A 327 -0.88 14.09 3.31
N TYR A 328 0.13 14.01 4.16
CA TYR A 328 1.19 13.00 4.09
C TYR A 328 0.86 11.69 4.82
N VAL A 329 -0.26 11.66 5.56
CA VAL A 329 -0.86 10.45 6.15
C VAL A 329 -1.93 9.91 5.23
N SER A 330 -2.85 10.78 4.80
CA SER A 330 -3.90 10.48 3.82
C SER A 330 -3.76 11.43 2.62
N PRO A 331 -2.98 11.06 1.59
CA PRO A 331 -2.83 11.85 0.36
C PRO A 331 -4.16 12.26 -0.28
N MET A 332 -5.20 11.44 -0.15
CA MET A 332 -6.55 11.76 -0.59
C MET A 332 -7.11 13.03 0.08
N LEU A 333 -6.63 13.41 1.26
CA LEU A 333 -7.16 14.56 2.00
C LEU A 333 -6.33 15.83 1.79
N ALA A 334 -5.30 15.76 0.95
CA ALA A 334 -4.50 16.91 0.54
C ALA A 334 -5.37 18.04 -0.01
N GLU A 335 -5.06 19.27 0.36
CA GLU A 335 -5.70 20.49 -0.18
C GLU A 335 -5.54 20.61 -1.69
N SER A 336 -4.41 20.16 -2.23
CA SER A 336 -4.19 20.05 -3.67
C SER A 336 -3.37 18.82 -4.06
N LEU A 337 -3.83 18.15 -5.12
CA LEU A 337 -3.12 17.08 -5.85
C LEU A 337 -2.55 17.56 -7.19
N GLY A 338 -2.54 18.87 -7.43
CA GLY A 338 -1.99 19.46 -8.64
C GLY A 338 -0.46 19.51 -8.64
N GLY A 339 0.13 19.65 -9.83
CA GLY A 339 1.59 19.80 -10.01
C GLY A 339 2.41 18.58 -9.61
N LEU A 340 1.79 17.41 -9.46
CA LEU A 340 2.51 16.15 -9.24
C LEU A 340 3.07 15.63 -10.58
N PRO A 341 4.11 14.78 -10.54
CA PRO A 341 4.53 14.05 -11.74
C PRO A 341 3.40 13.12 -12.22
N PRO A 342 3.47 12.61 -13.47
CA PRO A 342 2.48 11.69 -14.02
C PRO A 342 2.16 10.54 -13.07
N LEU A 343 0.88 10.17 -12.99
CA LEU A 343 0.37 9.12 -12.09
C LEU A 343 -0.20 7.94 -12.88
N LEU A 344 0.12 6.72 -12.44
CA LEU A 344 -0.62 5.51 -12.77
C LEU A 344 -1.24 4.93 -11.49
N LEU A 345 -2.57 4.92 -11.43
CA LEU A 345 -3.35 4.37 -10.33
C LEU A 345 -4.08 3.13 -10.82
N VAL A 346 -3.83 1.99 -10.17
CA VAL A 346 -4.45 0.71 -10.51
C VAL A 346 -5.29 0.25 -9.32
N ALA A 347 -6.50 -0.23 -9.55
CA ALA A 347 -7.33 -0.83 -8.51
C ALA A 347 -8.09 -2.05 -9.03
N GLY A 348 -8.42 -2.98 -8.14
CA GLY A 348 -9.39 -4.04 -8.40
C GLY A 348 -10.82 -3.54 -8.22
N ASP A 349 -11.71 -3.93 -9.12
CA ASP A 349 -13.15 -3.61 -9.05
C ASP A 349 -13.83 -4.24 -7.81
N SER A 350 -13.33 -5.38 -7.34
CA SER A 350 -13.83 -6.06 -6.14
C SER A 350 -13.08 -5.65 -4.86
N GLU A 351 -12.18 -4.66 -4.90
CA GLU A 351 -11.34 -4.29 -3.75
C GLU A 351 -11.98 -3.20 -2.87
N ARG A 352 -11.63 -3.19 -1.57
CA ARG A 352 -12.13 -2.19 -0.61
C ARG A 352 -11.55 -0.80 -0.81
N LEU A 353 -10.31 -0.68 -1.30
CA LEU A 353 -9.63 0.60 -1.58
C LEU A 353 -9.97 1.16 -2.97
N ARG A 354 -10.90 0.53 -3.72
CA ARG A 354 -11.26 0.94 -5.09
C ARG A 354 -11.67 2.41 -5.18
N ASP A 355 -12.60 2.81 -4.31
CA ASP A 355 -13.24 4.13 -4.43
C ASP A 355 -12.26 5.26 -4.10
N GLU A 356 -11.31 5.05 -3.19
CA GLU A 356 -10.25 6.04 -2.94
C GLU A 356 -9.28 6.15 -4.13
N ALA A 357 -8.93 5.06 -4.81
CA ALA A 357 -8.12 5.16 -6.02
C ALA A 357 -8.84 5.94 -7.14
N ILE A 358 -10.13 5.66 -7.35
CA ILE A 358 -10.96 6.36 -8.35
C ILE A 358 -11.06 7.85 -8.02
N TYR A 359 -11.40 8.18 -6.78
CA TYR A 359 -11.63 9.57 -6.40
C TYR A 359 -10.33 10.40 -6.40
N LEU A 360 -9.19 9.79 -6.05
CA LEU A 360 -7.87 10.43 -6.10
C LEU A 360 -7.49 10.75 -7.55
N ALA A 361 -7.80 9.84 -8.48
CA ALA A 361 -7.55 10.05 -9.90
C ALA A 361 -8.32 11.25 -10.44
N HIS A 362 -9.61 11.34 -10.13
CA HIS A 362 -10.43 12.48 -10.55
C HIS A 362 -9.96 13.79 -9.91
N ARG A 363 -9.63 13.79 -8.62
CA ARG A 363 -9.11 14.98 -7.92
C ARG A 363 -7.74 15.43 -8.40
N SER A 364 -6.89 14.54 -8.87
CA SER A 364 -5.57 14.89 -9.40
C SER A 364 -5.65 15.39 -10.85
N ALA A 365 -6.49 14.77 -11.69
CA ALA A 365 -6.69 15.16 -13.08
C ALA A 365 -7.56 16.41 -13.27
N GLU A 366 -8.55 16.64 -12.40
CA GLU A 366 -9.51 17.74 -12.49
C GLU A 366 -9.66 18.43 -11.11
N PRO A 367 -8.57 18.99 -10.53
CA PRO A 367 -8.54 19.44 -9.14
C PRO A 367 -9.51 20.58 -8.80
N ALA A 368 -9.90 21.38 -9.80
CA ALA A 368 -10.89 22.45 -9.62
C ALA A 368 -12.36 21.94 -9.59
N LYS A 369 -12.62 20.71 -10.06
CA LYS A 369 -13.97 20.14 -10.17
C LYS A 369 -14.34 19.28 -8.98
N TYR A 370 -13.38 18.51 -8.45
CA TYR A 370 -13.62 17.53 -7.39
C TYR A 370 -13.13 18.04 -6.04
N LYS A 371 -14.04 18.08 -5.08
CA LYS A 371 -13.79 18.66 -3.76
C LYS A 371 -12.93 17.76 -2.88
N GLY A 372 -12.10 18.37 -2.05
CA GLY A 372 -11.48 17.68 -0.90
C GLY A 372 -12.50 17.46 0.24
N PRO A 373 -12.03 17.02 1.42
CA PRO A 373 -12.89 16.94 2.60
C PRO A 373 -13.50 18.31 2.94
N SER A 374 -14.70 18.32 3.50
CA SER A 374 -15.48 19.54 3.77
C SER A 374 -14.74 20.57 4.65
N TYR A 375 -13.96 20.09 5.62
CA TYR A 375 -13.12 20.91 6.51
C TYR A 375 -11.85 21.47 5.82
N ASN A 376 -11.59 21.12 4.56
CA ASN A 376 -10.58 21.73 3.70
C ASN A 376 -11.20 22.63 2.60
N ALA A 377 -12.49 22.94 2.65
CA ALA A 377 -13.14 23.82 1.69
C ALA A 377 -12.43 25.18 1.58
N GLY A 378 -12.20 25.66 0.35
CA GLY A 378 -11.53 26.94 0.09
C GLY A 378 -10.01 26.93 0.21
N LYS A 379 -9.38 25.80 0.59
CA LYS A 379 -7.91 25.69 0.69
C LYS A 379 -7.25 25.47 -0.68
N PHE A 380 -7.91 24.77 -1.61
CA PHE A 380 -7.39 24.51 -2.95
C PHE A 380 -7.11 25.81 -3.72
N GLU A 381 -8.05 26.76 -3.68
CA GLU A 381 -7.98 28.05 -4.37
C GLU A 381 -6.82 28.93 -3.87
N LYS A 382 -6.34 28.65 -2.66
CA LYS A 382 -5.17 29.33 -2.05
C LYS A 382 -3.87 28.54 -2.25
N SER A 383 -3.95 27.30 -2.69
CA SER A 383 -2.77 26.46 -2.91
C SER A 383 -1.97 27.00 -4.10
N PRO A 384 -0.63 26.98 -4.04
CA PRO A 384 0.20 27.31 -5.21
C PRO A 384 0.17 26.20 -6.27
N PHE A 385 -0.34 25.02 -5.95
CA PHE A 385 -0.29 23.83 -6.81
C PHE A 385 -1.64 23.56 -7.49
N GLN A 386 -2.13 24.47 -8.31
CA GLN A 386 -3.47 24.33 -8.93
C GLN A 386 -3.47 23.59 -10.27
N ALA A 387 -2.29 23.43 -10.89
CA ALA A 387 -2.15 22.81 -12.19
C ALA A 387 -2.58 21.33 -12.17
N PRO A 388 -3.44 20.87 -13.09
CA PRO A 388 -3.82 19.46 -13.19
C PRO A 388 -2.62 18.51 -13.29
N THR A 389 -2.75 17.33 -12.67
CA THR A 389 -1.77 16.25 -12.76
C THR A 389 -2.20 15.27 -13.84
N ASN A 390 -1.27 14.90 -14.73
CA ASN A 390 -1.52 13.87 -15.74
C ASN A 390 -1.73 12.51 -15.04
N THR A 391 -2.94 11.96 -15.13
CA THR A 391 -3.34 10.81 -14.32
C THR A 391 -4.01 9.73 -15.17
N THR A 392 -3.48 8.52 -15.10
CA THR A 392 -4.07 7.32 -15.68
C THR A 392 -4.64 6.45 -14.57
N LEU A 393 -5.94 6.16 -14.62
CA LEU A 393 -6.63 5.24 -13.74
C LEU A 393 -7.06 3.99 -14.50
N GLU A 394 -6.74 2.83 -13.94
CA GLU A 394 -7.14 1.52 -14.47
C GLU A 394 -7.81 0.67 -13.37
N VAL A 395 -9.10 0.40 -13.54
CA VAL A 395 -9.90 -0.44 -12.63
C VAL A 395 -10.15 -1.81 -13.26
N TYR A 396 -9.62 -2.88 -12.69
CA TYR A 396 -9.68 -4.22 -13.26
C TYR A 396 -10.87 -5.01 -12.73
N GLU A 397 -11.75 -5.46 -13.62
CA GLU A 397 -12.98 -6.17 -13.27
C GLU A 397 -12.73 -7.43 -12.46
N GLU A 398 -13.62 -7.66 -11.49
CA GLU A 398 -13.61 -8.81 -10.58
C GLU A 398 -12.37 -8.95 -9.69
N MET A 399 -11.35 -8.11 -9.87
CA MET A 399 -10.07 -8.26 -9.18
C MET A 399 -10.14 -7.76 -7.73
N PRO A 400 -9.51 -8.49 -6.78
CA PRO A 400 -9.38 -8.07 -5.39
C PRO A 400 -8.21 -7.08 -5.20
N HIS A 401 -7.96 -6.70 -3.94
CA HIS A 401 -6.80 -5.87 -3.56
C HIS A 401 -5.48 -6.49 -4.05
N VAL A 402 -4.58 -5.67 -4.61
CA VAL A 402 -3.25 -6.08 -5.12
C VAL A 402 -3.31 -7.40 -5.88
N PHE A 403 -4.26 -7.51 -6.82
CA PHE A 403 -4.54 -8.75 -7.52
C PHE A 403 -3.36 -9.29 -8.33
N GLN A 404 -2.33 -8.49 -8.55
CA GLN A 404 -1.11 -8.84 -9.26
C GLN A 404 -0.30 -9.94 -8.58
N MET A 405 -0.64 -10.32 -7.34
CA MET A 405 -0.11 -11.52 -6.67
C MET A 405 -0.79 -12.82 -7.11
N PHE A 406 -1.93 -12.75 -7.81
CA PHE A 406 -2.67 -13.91 -8.31
C PHE A 406 -2.42 -14.13 -9.80
N ASP A 407 -2.60 -15.38 -10.20
CA ASP A 407 -2.46 -15.80 -11.59
C ASP A 407 -3.78 -15.54 -12.34
N HIS A 408 -3.81 -14.50 -13.16
CA HIS A 408 -5.00 -14.06 -13.90
C HIS A 408 -4.59 -13.24 -15.15
N PRO A 409 -5.37 -13.25 -16.25
CA PRO A 409 -5.11 -12.38 -17.41
C PRO A 409 -4.99 -10.90 -17.06
N CYS A 410 -5.82 -10.40 -16.13
CA CYS A 410 -5.71 -9.04 -15.59
C CYS A 410 -4.34 -8.77 -14.98
N THR A 411 -3.73 -9.74 -14.30
CA THR A 411 -2.38 -9.61 -13.73
C THR A 411 -1.37 -9.33 -14.83
N THR A 412 -1.33 -10.18 -15.86
CA THR A 412 -0.44 -9.99 -17.01
C THR A 412 -0.64 -8.61 -17.63
N LYS A 413 -1.90 -8.21 -17.86
CA LYS A 413 -2.23 -6.90 -18.41
C LYS A 413 -1.75 -5.75 -17.52
N SER A 414 -1.95 -5.82 -16.21
CA SER A 414 -1.49 -4.80 -15.26
C SER A 414 0.03 -4.65 -15.23
N TYR A 415 0.78 -5.76 -15.31
CA TYR A 415 2.23 -5.70 -15.45
C TYR A 415 2.66 -5.03 -16.77
N GLU A 416 2.04 -5.39 -17.90
CA GLU A 416 2.33 -4.77 -19.21
C GLU A 416 2.07 -3.27 -19.20
N ARG A 417 0.92 -2.85 -18.68
CA ARG A 417 0.51 -1.44 -18.58
C ARG A 417 1.43 -0.64 -17.68
N THR A 418 1.86 -1.24 -16.57
CA THR A 418 2.81 -0.61 -15.66
C THR A 418 4.19 -0.44 -16.31
N VAL A 419 4.68 -1.43 -17.06
CA VAL A 419 5.94 -1.33 -17.82
C VAL A 419 5.85 -0.27 -18.91
N GLU A 420 4.73 -0.21 -19.64
CA GLU A 420 4.49 0.82 -20.66
C GLU A 420 4.52 2.23 -20.06
N PHE A 421 3.87 2.42 -18.91
CA PHE A 421 3.90 3.68 -18.19
C PHE A 421 5.32 4.07 -17.78
N ILE A 422 6.08 3.15 -17.18
CA ILE A 422 7.49 3.39 -16.80
C ILE A 422 8.30 3.86 -18.01
N ASN A 423 8.19 3.16 -19.14
CA ASN A 423 8.94 3.51 -20.35
C ASN A 423 8.57 4.89 -20.90
N LYS A 424 7.29 5.26 -20.84
CA LYS A 424 6.80 6.57 -21.29
C LYS A 424 7.30 7.70 -20.40
N VAL A 425 7.19 7.57 -19.07
CA VAL A 425 7.50 8.67 -18.16
C VAL A 425 9.00 8.90 -17.96
N THR A 426 9.84 7.88 -18.13
CA THR A 426 11.31 8.05 -18.08
C THR A 426 11.89 8.52 -19.42
N ASN A 427 11.06 9.03 -20.34
CA ASN A 427 11.41 9.42 -21.70
C ASN A 427 12.22 8.35 -22.45
N ALA A 428 12.05 7.07 -22.12
CA ALA A 428 12.64 5.98 -22.92
C ALA A 428 11.94 5.87 -24.28
N ILE A 429 10.74 6.44 -24.37
CA ILE A 429 9.95 6.62 -25.59
C ILE A 429 9.77 8.13 -25.73
N ASN A 430 10.35 8.76 -26.77
CA ASN A 430 10.26 10.20 -27.05
C ASN A 430 8.87 10.60 -27.59
N GLU A 431 7.82 10.28 -26.85
CA GLU A 431 6.43 10.57 -27.19
C GLU A 431 5.80 11.42 -26.08
N PRO A 432 4.94 12.40 -26.44
CA PRO A 432 4.19 13.14 -25.44
C PRO A 432 3.27 12.19 -24.67
N LEU A 433 3.13 12.43 -23.36
CA LEU A 433 2.20 11.67 -22.56
C LEU A 433 0.77 11.89 -23.06
N PRO A 434 -0.05 10.83 -23.16
CA PRO A 434 -1.47 10.96 -23.47
C PRO A 434 -2.16 11.79 -22.38
N PRO A 435 -3.33 12.40 -22.67
CA PRO A 435 -4.12 13.07 -21.64
C PRO A 435 -4.53 12.10 -20.53
N SER A 436 -4.94 12.65 -19.38
CA SER A 436 -5.50 11.87 -18.28
C SER A 436 -6.62 10.94 -18.77
N SER A 437 -6.66 9.72 -18.26
CA SER A 437 -7.58 8.68 -18.71
C SER A 437 -8.10 7.83 -17.55
N PHE A 438 -9.35 7.37 -17.67
CA PHE A 438 -10.03 6.59 -16.65
C PHE A 438 -10.71 5.40 -17.31
N SER A 439 -10.18 4.20 -17.08
CA SER A 439 -10.62 3.00 -17.77
C SER A 439 -11.02 1.89 -16.80
N CYS A 440 -12.05 1.15 -17.16
CA CYS A 440 -12.30 -0.17 -16.60
C CYS A 440 -11.73 -1.21 -17.57
N ILE A 441 -11.00 -2.19 -17.05
CA ILE A 441 -10.40 -3.25 -17.84
C ILE A 441 -11.11 -4.54 -17.50
N ASN A 442 -11.74 -5.17 -18.49
CA ASN A 442 -12.50 -6.38 -18.25
C ASN A 442 -11.60 -7.60 -17.97
N THR A 443 -12.22 -8.73 -17.62
CA THR A 443 -11.50 -9.97 -17.28
C THR A 443 -10.65 -10.54 -18.42
N LYS A 444 -10.85 -10.07 -19.66
CA LYS A 444 -10.05 -10.41 -20.86
C LYS A 444 -8.93 -9.41 -21.14
N GLY A 445 -8.80 -8.34 -20.36
CA GLY A 445 -7.79 -7.29 -20.56
C GLY A 445 -8.18 -6.21 -21.57
N GLU A 446 -9.46 -6.12 -21.95
CA GLU A 446 -9.97 -5.12 -22.90
C GLU A 446 -10.40 -3.86 -22.16
N PHE A 447 -10.16 -2.70 -22.78
CA PHE A 447 -10.49 -1.39 -22.20
C PHE A 447 -11.95 -1.02 -22.45
N GLY A 448 -12.59 -0.49 -21.42
CA GLY A 448 -13.91 0.12 -21.47
C GLY A 448 -13.99 1.34 -20.54
N PRO A 449 -15.10 2.10 -20.59
CA PRO A 449 -15.33 3.20 -19.66
C PRO A 449 -15.51 2.67 -18.23
N LEU A 450 -15.31 3.55 -17.24
CA LEU A 450 -15.74 3.26 -15.87
C LEU A 450 -17.24 2.94 -15.83
N LYS A 451 -17.59 1.90 -15.07
CA LYS A 451 -18.98 1.50 -14.80
C LYS A 451 -19.74 2.60 -14.04
N GLU A 452 -21.07 2.61 -14.14
CA GLU A 452 -21.89 3.66 -13.53
C GLU A 452 -21.69 3.77 -12.00
N TYR A 453 -21.60 2.66 -11.27
CA TYR A 453 -21.35 2.72 -9.83
C TYR A 453 -19.96 3.26 -9.45
N HIS A 454 -18.96 3.18 -10.34
CA HIS A 454 -17.68 3.86 -10.14
C HIS A 454 -17.83 5.38 -10.18
N LYS A 455 -18.83 5.91 -10.89
CA LYS A 455 -19.07 7.34 -11.01
C LYS A 455 -19.83 7.89 -9.81
N GLU A 456 -20.57 7.05 -9.07
CA GLU A 456 -21.31 7.48 -7.89
C GLU A 456 -20.39 8.03 -6.79
N ILE A 457 -19.14 7.57 -6.71
CA ILE A 457 -18.15 8.12 -5.77
C ILE A 457 -17.90 9.61 -5.96
N GLN A 458 -18.10 10.13 -7.18
CA GLN A 458 -17.91 11.55 -7.49
C GLN A 458 -18.91 12.46 -6.76
N LYS A 459 -20.00 11.89 -6.24
CA LYS A 459 -21.04 12.59 -5.46
C LYS A 459 -20.89 12.36 -3.95
N TRP A 460 -19.85 11.65 -3.50
CA TRP A 460 -19.67 11.31 -2.09
C TRP A 460 -19.27 12.54 -1.27
N GLU A 461 -20.06 12.87 -0.25
CA GLU A 461 -19.84 14.08 0.55
C GLU A 461 -19.08 13.82 1.86
N ASN A 462 -18.99 12.55 2.29
CA ASN A 462 -18.36 12.16 3.55
C ASN A 462 -16.85 11.89 3.42
N ILE A 463 -16.19 12.49 2.43
CA ILE A 463 -14.75 12.34 2.20
C ILE A 463 -13.99 12.81 3.45
N GLY A 464 -13.14 11.94 3.97
CA GLY A 464 -12.36 12.23 5.16
C GLY A 464 -13.19 12.32 6.45
N ILE A 465 -14.43 11.82 6.46
CA ILE A 465 -15.27 11.69 7.65
C ILE A 465 -15.28 10.21 8.05
N VAL A 466 -14.75 9.90 9.23
CA VAL A 466 -14.65 8.51 9.69
C VAL A 466 -16.07 7.98 9.92
N PRO A 467 -16.47 6.86 9.28
CA PRO A 467 -17.82 6.33 9.38
C PRO A 467 -18.14 5.83 10.79
N SER A 468 -19.42 5.93 11.21
CA SER A 468 -19.86 5.32 12.46
C SER A 468 -20.04 3.82 12.27
N ILE A 469 -19.11 3.03 12.81
CA ILE A 469 -19.09 1.57 12.67
C ILE A 469 -19.24 0.94 14.05
N LYS A 470 -20.25 0.09 14.23
CA LYS A 470 -20.34 -0.78 15.40
C LYS A 470 -19.36 -1.96 15.21
N ARG A 471 -18.35 -2.09 16.06
CA ARG A 471 -17.43 -3.24 16.03
C ARG A 471 -18.18 -4.50 16.49
N GLU A 472 -18.08 -5.58 15.72
CA GLU A 472 -18.60 -6.88 16.12
C GLU A 472 -17.63 -7.53 17.11
N LEU A 473 -17.85 -7.34 18.41
CA LEU A 473 -17.13 -8.10 19.44
C LEU A 473 -17.62 -9.55 19.42
N LYS A 474 -16.90 -10.47 18.77
CA LYS A 474 -17.26 -11.90 18.80
C LYS A 474 -17.08 -12.47 20.21
N ILE A 475 -18.18 -12.98 20.76
CA ILE A 475 -18.20 -13.81 21.96
C ILE A 475 -17.57 -15.18 21.62
N LYS A 476 -16.51 -15.57 22.34
CA LYS A 476 -15.85 -16.89 22.23
C LYS A 476 -16.86 -18.04 22.30
N THR A 477 -16.99 -18.83 21.23
CA THR A 477 -17.66 -20.17 21.24
C THR A 477 -16.87 -21.12 20.32
N THR A 478 -16.06 -22.06 20.85
CA THR A 478 -16.28 -23.43 21.38
C THR A 478 -15.67 -24.50 20.45
N ARG A 479 -15.01 -25.50 21.05
CA ARG A 479 -14.24 -26.60 20.41
C ARG A 479 -15.13 -27.51 19.55
N ARG A 480 -14.63 -27.97 18.39
CA ARG A 480 -15.26 -29.01 17.55
C ARG A 480 -14.91 -30.43 18.01
N SER A 481 -15.78 -31.41 17.72
CA SER A 481 -15.75 -32.77 18.27
C SER A 481 -14.88 -33.78 17.48
N PRO A 482 -14.48 -34.92 18.09
CA PRO A 482 -13.46 -35.83 17.54
C PRO A 482 -13.89 -36.68 16.33
N SER A 483 -15.18 -36.80 16.03
CA SER A 483 -15.69 -37.70 14.99
C SER A 483 -15.46 -37.19 13.56
N GLU A 484 -15.23 -35.89 13.38
CA GLU A 484 -14.91 -35.32 12.07
C GLU A 484 -13.49 -35.71 11.61
N LEU A 485 -12.59 -36.06 12.56
CA LEU A 485 -11.15 -36.30 12.32
C LEU A 485 -10.84 -37.47 11.38
N LEU A 486 -11.70 -38.50 11.32
CA LEU A 486 -11.42 -39.74 10.58
C LEU A 486 -11.75 -39.64 9.08
N VAL A 487 -12.71 -38.79 8.70
CA VAL A 487 -13.07 -38.54 7.29
C VAL A 487 -12.03 -37.64 6.60
N TYR A 488 -11.35 -36.77 7.36
CA TYR A 488 -10.32 -35.87 6.83
C TYR A 488 -9.03 -36.58 6.38
N THR A 489 -8.68 -37.73 6.98
CA THR A 489 -7.41 -38.44 6.71
C THR A 489 -7.36 -39.07 5.31
N VAL A 490 -8.51 -39.47 4.75
CA VAL A 490 -8.59 -40.11 3.42
C VAL A 490 -8.57 -39.06 2.29
N LEU A 491 -9.06 -37.84 2.53
CA LEU A 491 -9.06 -36.73 1.55
C LEU A 491 -7.74 -35.94 1.51
N LEU A 492 -6.91 -36.05 2.55
CA LEU A 492 -5.61 -35.40 2.68
C LEU A 492 -4.64 -35.77 1.53
N PHE A 493 -4.69 -37.01 1.03
CA PHE A 493 -3.81 -37.45 -0.08
C PHE A 493 -4.17 -36.83 -1.45
N ALA A 494 -5.43 -36.46 -1.68
CA ALA A 494 -5.86 -35.87 -2.95
C ALA A 494 -5.48 -34.39 -3.09
N VAL A 495 -5.47 -33.65 -1.97
CA VAL A 495 -5.13 -32.21 -1.96
C VAL A 495 -3.63 -31.96 -2.09
N PHE A 496 -2.77 -32.85 -1.55
CA PHE A 496 -1.31 -32.71 -1.66
C PHE A 496 -0.77 -32.93 -3.08
N ALA A 497 -1.48 -33.73 -3.91
CA ALA A 497 -1.12 -33.91 -5.32
C ALA A 497 -1.45 -32.69 -6.18
N TYR A 498 -2.38 -31.81 -5.76
CA TYR A 498 -2.86 -30.68 -6.57
C TYR A 498 -2.20 -29.33 -6.18
N LEU A 499 -1.62 -29.21 -4.98
CA LEU A 499 -0.97 -28.00 -4.48
C LEU A 499 0.56 -28.00 -4.58
N SER A 500 1.15 -29.09 -5.08
CA SER A 500 2.58 -29.08 -5.45
C SER A 500 2.74 -28.40 -6.81
N PRO A 501 3.67 -27.45 -6.97
CA PRO A 501 4.00 -26.93 -8.29
C PRO A 501 4.56 -28.08 -9.13
N ILE A 502 3.80 -28.52 -10.12
CA ILE A 502 4.32 -29.40 -11.16
C ILE A 502 5.19 -28.54 -12.08
N ASN A 503 6.50 -28.79 -11.93
CA ASN A 503 7.61 -28.69 -12.86
C ASN A 503 8.32 -27.34 -13.12
N LEU A 504 9.55 -27.34 -12.57
CA LEU A 504 10.86 -26.96 -13.13
C LEU A 504 11.13 -25.49 -13.50
#